data_AF-A0A0D9NJL0-F1
#
_entry.id   AF-A0A0D9NJL0-F1
#
_cell.length_a   1.000
_cell.length_b   1.000
_cell.length_c   1.000
_cell.angle_alpha   90.00
_cell.angle_beta   90.00
_cell.angle_gamma   90.00
#
_symmetry.space_group_name_H-M   'P 1'
#
loop_
_entity.id
_entity.type
_entity.pdbx_description
1 polymer ?
#
loop_
_entity_poly.entity_id
_entity_poly.type
_entity_poly.pdbx_seq_one_letter_code
_entity_poly.pdbx_strand_id
1 'polypeptide(L)'
;MACALRSLPAMRDRNVTVITSNKAAVLSLGNPRQQSGQEYVQLIYEVIEKLRQSGNRVVIEWMPMNEDHELLKLAKGERQATKNCAWPQRHFPRMRSTTFNIEKRKLKA
;
A
#
# COMPACT_ATOMS: atom_id res chain seq x y z
N MET A 1 -2.33 -0.34 -2.34
CA MET A 1 -2.98 0.79 -1.64
C MET A 1 -2.46 2.14 -2.14
N ALA A 2 -1.16 2.46 -2.01
CA ALA A 2 -0.60 3.76 -2.43
C ALA A 2 -0.95 4.16 -3.87
N CYS A 3 -0.90 3.22 -4.82
CA CYS A 3 -1.28 3.53 -6.21
C CYS A 3 -2.77 3.84 -6.41
N ALA A 4 -3.67 3.17 -5.68
CA ALA A 4 -5.10 3.46 -5.76
C ALA A 4 -5.41 4.84 -5.19
N LEU A 5 -4.73 5.24 -4.11
CA LEU A 5 -4.85 6.58 -3.55
C LEU A 5 -4.27 7.66 -4.49
N ARG A 6 -3.19 7.36 -5.22
CA ARG A 6 -2.60 8.29 -6.22
C ARG A 6 -3.45 8.45 -7.47
N SER A 7 -4.29 7.46 -7.81
CA SER A 7 -5.19 7.55 -8.96
C SER A 7 -6.49 8.28 -8.66
N LEU A 8 -6.71 8.72 -7.40
CA LEU A 8 -7.86 9.53 -7.06
C LEU A 8 -7.77 10.89 -7.79
N PRO A 9 -8.91 11.43 -8.25
CA PRO A 9 -8.93 12.79 -8.79
C PRO A 9 -8.51 13.80 -7.73
N ALA A 10 -8.17 15.01 -8.14
CA ALA A 10 -7.91 16.10 -7.20
C ALA A 10 -9.18 16.36 -6.37
N MET A 11 -9.09 16.11 -5.06
CA MET A 11 -10.20 16.27 -4.10
C MET A 11 -9.73 17.12 -2.93
N ARG A 12 -10.64 17.93 -2.39
CA ARG A 12 -10.42 18.78 -1.21
C ARG A 12 -11.58 18.63 -0.24
N ASP A 13 -11.26 18.70 1.05
CA ASP A 13 -12.23 18.70 2.15
C ASP A 13 -13.22 17.51 2.13
N ARG A 14 -12.76 16.33 1.66
CA ARG A 14 -13.57 15.09 1.61
C ARG A 14 -13.17 14.09 2.68
N ASN A 15 -14.13 13.22 3.02
CA ASN A 15 -13.88 12.01 3.80
C ASN A 15 -13.60 10.85 2.83
N VAL A 16 -12.43 10.24 2.95
CA VAL A 16 -11.97 9.10 2.15
C VAL A 16 -11.83 7.89 3.08
N THR A 17 -12.67 6.89 2.89
CA THR A 17 -12.57 5.62 3.60
C THR A 17 -11.93 4.58 2.69
N VAL A 18 -10.81 4.00 3.12
CA VAL A 18 -10.11 2.93 2.43
C VAL A 18 -10.46 1.61 3.11
N ILE A 19 -11.23 0.78 2.42
CA ILE A 19 -11.57 -0.55 2.89
C ILE A 19 -10.59 -1.56 2.29
N THR A 20 -10.04 -2.44 3.12
CA THR A 20 -9.10 -3.48 2.69
C THR A 20 -9.37 -4.80 3.40
N SER A 21 -9.17 -5.90 2.69
CA SER A 21 -9.19 -7.27 3.27
C SER A 21 -7.89 -7.62 3.99
N ASN A 22 -6.82 -6.86 3.74
CA ASN A 22 -5.53 -7.08 4.36
C ASN A 22 -5.50 -6.49 5.77
N LYS A 23 -5.85 -7.32 6.77
CA LYS A 23 -5.81 -6.97 8.19
C LYS A 23 -4.43 -6.48 8.63
N ALA A 24 -3.36 -7.12 8.15
CA ALA A 24 -2.00 -6.75 8.49
C ALA A 24 -1.66 -5.33 8.01
N ALA A 25 -2.13 -4.93 6.82
CA ALA A 25 -1.93 -3.57 6.32
C ALA A 25 -2.60 -2.52 7.22
N VAL A 26 -3.82 -2.78 7.71
CA VAL A 26 -4.50 -1.87 8.64
C VAL A 26 -3.73 -1.75 9.96
N LEU A 27 -3.26 -2.87 10.51
CA LEU A 27 -2.47 -2.88 11.75
C LEU A 27 -1.12 -2.17 11.59
N SER A 28 -0.42 -2.38 10.48
CA SER A 28 0.85 -1.69 10.18
C SER A 28 0.67 -0.19 9.99
N LEU A 29 -0.46 0.24 9.41
CA LEU A 29 -0.79 1.66 9.24
C LEU A 29 -1.33 2.32 10.52
N GLY A 30 -1.83 1.53 11.47
CA GLY A 30 -2.18 2.01 12.82
C GLY A 30 -0.97 2.16 13.75
N ASN A 31 0.14 1.47 13.47
CA ASN A 31 1.33 1.45 14.34
C ASN A 31 2.63 1.80 13.58
N PRO A 32 2.86 3.07 13.22
CA PRO A 32 3.97 3.49 12.35
C PRO A 32 5.36 3.20 12.93
N ARG A 33 5.50 3.24 14.26
CA ARG A 33 6.80 3.19 14.97
C ARG A 33 7.64 1.94 14.71
N GLN A 34 7.04 0.86 14.19
CA GLN A 34 7.76 -0.40 13.90
C GLN A 34 7.86 -0.73 12.40
N GLN A 35 7.40 0.14 11.50
CA GLN A 35 7.31 -0.16 10.06
C GLN A 35 7.99 0.90 9.18
N SER A 36 8.63 1.92 9.76
CA SER A 36 9.30 3.02 9.03
C SER A 36 10.42 2.57 8.09
N GLY A 37 11.03 1.41 8.33
CA GLY A 37 12.04 0.84 7.44
C GLY A 37 11.48 0.09 6.22
N GLN A 38 10.15 -0.03 6.11
CA GLN A 38 9.49 -0.58 4.93
C GLN A 38 9.09 0.56 3.98
N GLU A 39 9.87 0.73 2.91
CA GLU A 39 9.66 1.75 1.88
C GLU A 39 8.23 1.76 1.32
N TYR A 40 7.58 0.58 1.22
CA TYR A 40 6.18 0.50 0.77
C TYR A 40 5.18 1.13 1.75
N VAL A 41 5.39 0.95 3.05
CA VAL A 41 4.54 1.54 4.09
C VAL A 41 4.74 3.06 4.11
N GLN A 42 5.99 3.52 3.95
CA GLN A 42 6.30 4.94 3.83
C GLN A 42 5.57 5.60 2.65
N LEU A 43 5.57 4.97 1.46
CA LEU A 43 4.84 5.49 0.30
C LEU A 43 3.34 5.63 0.53
N ILE A 44 2.73 4.77 1.36
CA ILE A 44 1.32 4.88 1.71
C ILE A 44 1.09 6.15 2.56
N TYR A 45 1.92 6.36 3.58
CA TYR A 45 1.83 7.55 4.43
C TYR A 45 2.04 8.85 3.65
N GLU A 46 3.03 8.90 2.76
CA GLU A 46 3.27 10.09 1.93
C GLU A 46 2.04 10.50 1.10
N VAL A 47 1.31 9.52 0.57
CA VAL A 47 0.09 9.79 -0.20
C VAL A 47 -1.06 10.21 0.70
N ILE A 48 -1.21 9.58 1.86
CA ILE A 48 -2.23 9.96 2.86
C ILE A 48 -1.99 11.39 3.35
N GLU A 49 -0.75 11.76 3.63
CA GLU A 49 -0.40 13.11 4.07
C GLU A 49 -0.70 14.16 3.00
N LYS A 50 -0.43 13.87 1.72
CA LYS A 50 -0.82 14.77 0.62
C LYS A 50 -2.33 14.99 0.55
N LEU A 51 -3.12 13.92 0.78
CA LEU A 51 -4.57 14.03 0.85
C LEU A 51 -5.01 14.89 2.06
N ARG A 52 -4.38 14.72 3.22
CA ARG A 52 -4.64 15.51 4.43
C ARG A 52 -4.28 16.98 4.29
N GLN A 53 -3.16 17.29 3.64
CA GLN A 53 -2.75 18.66 3.30
C GLN A 53 -3.78 19.38 2.43
N SER A 54 -4.55 18.62 1.64
CA SER A 54 -5.65 19.15 0.82
C SER A 54 -6.99 19.22 1.58
N GLY A 55 -6.98 19.07 2.91
CA GLY A 55 -8.17 19.10 3.77
C GLY A 55 -8.92 17.78 3.88
N ASN A 56 -8.46 16.71 3.22
CA ASN A 56 -9.19 15.44 3.25
C ASN A 56 -8.93 14.65 4.53
N ARG A 57 -9.96 14.02 5.07
CA ARG A 57 -9.84 13.02 6.14
C ARG A 57 -9.71 11.65 5.52
N VAL A 58 -8.72 10.87 5.94
CA VAL A 58 -8.50 9.51 5.45
C VAL A 58 -8.62 8.54 6.60
N VAL A 59 -9.53 7.58 6.46
CA VAL A 59 -9.76 6.47 7.40
C VAL A 59 -9.45 5.16 6.69
N ILE A 60 -8.83 4.21 7.39
CA ILE A 60 -8.48 2.90 6.85
C ILE A 60 -9.13 1.84 7.72
N GLU A 61 -9.99 1.02 7.12
CA GLU A 61 -10.77 0.00 7.80
C GLU A 61 -10.51 -1.37 7.21
N TRP A 62 -10.46 -2.36 8.10
CA TRP A 62 -10.40 -3.75 7.71
C TRP A 62 -11.82 -4.28 7.55
N MET A 63 -12.09 -4.93 6.42
CA MET A 63 -13.33 -5.65 6.19
C MET A 63 -13.01 -7.09 5.78
N PRO A 64 -13.63 -8.10 6.41
CA PRO A 64 -13.49 -9.48 5.95
C PRO A 64 -14.09 -9.60 4.55
N MET A 65 -13.33 -10.14 3.60
CA MET A 65 -13.85 -10.47 2.27
C MET A 65 -14.23 -11.94 2.24
N ASN A 66 -15.46 -12.22 1.81
CA ASN A 66 -15.87 -13.56 1.46
C ASN A 66 -15.28 -13.93 0.09
N GLU A 67 -15.10 -15.22 -0.19
CA GLU A 67 -14.49 -15.68 -1.46
C GLU A 67 -15.29 -15.25 -2.70
N ASP A 68 -16.60 -15.07 -2.54
CA ASP A 68 -17.49 -14.59 -3.59
C ASP A 68 -17.38 -13.10 -3.90
N HIS A 69 -16.55 -12.36 -3.16
CA HIS A 69 -16.51 -10.92 -3.33
C HIS A 69 -15.89 -10.53 -4.68
N GLU A 70 -16.68 -9.87 -5.52
CA GLU A 70 -16.32 -9.52 -6.90
C GLU A 70 -15.03 -8.71 -7.02
N LEU A 71 -14.79 -7.72 -6.14
CA LEU A 71 -13.53 -6.98 -6.08
C LEU A 71 -12.30 -7.88 -5.82
N LEU A 72 -12.44 -8.95 -5.04
CA LEU A 72 -11.35 -9.90 -4.80
C LEU A 72 -11.07 -10.74 -6.05
N LYS A 73 -12.13 -11.19 -6.75
CA LYS A 73 -12.02 -11.93 -8.01
C LYS A 73 -11.32 -11.07 -9.07
N LEU A 74 -11.75 -9.81 -9.23
CA LEU A 74 -11.12 -8.84 -10.13
C LEU A 74 -9.65 -8.59 -9.77
N ALA A 75 -9.35 -8.32 -8.49
CA ALA A 75 -7.98 -8.09 -8.05
C ALA A 75 -7.06 -9.31 -8.24
N LYS A 76 -7.58 -10.53 -8.09
CA LYS A 76 -6.85 -11.78 -8.39
C LYS A 76 -6.66 -11.97 -9.90
N GLY A 77 -7.66 -11.65 -10.72
CA GLY A 77 -7.58 -11.73 -12.19
C GLY A 77 -6.54 -10.76 -12.78
N GLU A 78 -6.45 -9.55 -12.23
CA GLU A 78 -5.49 -8.52 -12.63
C GLU A 78 -4.06 -8.78 -12.13
N ARG A 79 -3.84 -9.84 -11.33
CA ARG A 79 -2.54 -10.17 -10.75
C ARG A 79 -1.60 -10.82 -11.76
N GLN A 80 -1.14 -10.03 -12.74
CA GLN A 80 -0.20 -10.47 -13.78
C GLN A 80 1.12 -11.01 -13.18
N ALA A 81 1.59 -10.44 -12.06
CA ALA A 81 2.86 -10.77 -11.42
C ALA A 81 2.91 -12.15 -10.71
N THR A 82 1.83 -12.93 -10.73
CA THR A 82 1.79 -14.29 -10.15
C THR A 82 1.60 -15.37 -11.21
N LYS A 83 1.55 -14.96 -12.49
CA LYS A 83 1.71 -15.89 -13.61
C LYS A 83 3.17 -16.34 -13.69
N ASN A 84 3.40 -17.59 -14.05
CA ASN A 84 4.74 -18.15 -14.21
C ASN A 84 5.56 -17.28 -15.19
N CYS A 85 6.77 -16.88 -14.79
CA CYS A 85 7.67 -16.01 -15.56
C CYS A 85 7.14 -14.58 -15.83
N ALA A 86 6.28 -14.02 -14.97
CA ALA A 86 5.83 -12.64 -15.13
C ALA A 86 6.87 -11.61 -14.65
N TRP A 87 7.25 -10.68 -15.54
CA TRP A 87 8.05 -9.51 -15.20
C TRP A 87 7.19 -8.43 -14.52
N PRO A 88 7.64 -7.80 -13.42
CA PRO A 88 6.85 -6.77 -12.76
C PRO A 88 6.66 -5.56 -13.68
N GLN A 89 5.42 -5.25 -14.06
CA GLN A 89 5.11 -4.08 -14.92
C GLN A 89 5.41 -2.73 -14.26
N ARG A 90 5.53 -2.68 -12.93
CA ARG A 90 5.97 -1.50 -12.18
C ARG A 90 7.05 -1.89 -11.18
N HIS A 91 8.15 -1.14 -11.17
CA HIS A 91 9.13 -1.19 -10.09
C HIS A 91 8.51 -0.62 -8.82
N PHE A 92 7.85 -1.49 -8.06
CA PHE A 92 7.48 -1.17 -6.68
C PHE A 92 8.65 -1.46 -5.75
N PRO A 93 8.79 -0.72 -4.64
CA PRO A 93 9.70 -1.09 -3.58
C PRO A 93 9.40 -2.52 -3.16
N ARG A 94 10.38 -3.40 -3.34
CA ARG A 94 10.25 -4.78 -2.90
C ARG A 94 10.30 -4.72 -1.38
N MET A 95 9.29 -5.29 -0.72
CA MET A 95 9.30 -5.41 0.74
C MET A 95 10.46 -6.34 1.12
N ARG A 96 11.55 -5.74 1.62
CA ARG A 96 12.75 -6.43 2.08
C ARG A 96 12.98 -6.04 3.54
N SER A 97 13.59 -6.94 4.30
CA SER A 97 13.96 -6.64 5.68
C SER A 97 14.82 -5.39 5.76
N THR A 98 14.65 -4.60 6.81
CA THR A 98 15.48 -3.43 7.12
C THR A 98 16.95 -3.83 7.21
N THR A 99 17.24 -4.95 7.86
CA THR A 99 18.58 -5.57 7.91
C THR A 99 19.11 -5.82 6.51
N PHE A 100 18.31 -6.45 5.64
CA PHE A 100 18.72 -6.71 4.27
C PHE A 100 19.01 -5.43 3.49
N ASN A 101 18.18 -4.39 3.66
CA ASN A 101 18.37 -3.11 2.98
C ASN A 101 19.61 -2.36 3.48
N ILE A 102 19.92 -2.43 4.78
CA ILE A 102 21.13 -1.87 5.37
C ILE A 102 22.37 -2.57 4.80
N GLU A 103 22.41 -3.91 4.84
CA GLU A 103 23.54 -4.68 4.31
C GLU A 103 23.73 -4.47 2.80
N LYS A 104 22.63 -4.41 2.04
CA LYS A 104 22.71 -4.11 0.60
C LYS A 104 23.26 -2.70 0.31
N ARG A 105 22.97 -1.71 1.16
CA ARG A 105 23.53 -0.35 1.01
C ARG A 105 25.04 -0.35 1.28
N LYS A 106 25.50 -1.12 2.27
CA LYS A 106 26.93 -1.27 2.56
C LYS A 106 27.72 -1.87 1.40
N LEU A 107 27.14 -2.83 0.68
CA LEU A 107 27.77 -3.48 -0.49
C LEU A 107 27.81 -2.60 -1.76
N LYS A 108 27.18 -1.42 -1.74
CA LYS A 108 27.13 -0.49 -2.88
C LYS A 108 27.95 0.79 -2.66
N ALA A 109 28.58 0.93 -1.49
CA ALA A 109 29.55 1.97 -1.17
C ALA A 109 30.96 1.46 -1.46
#